data_AF-A0A3D1TL24-F1
#
_entry.id   AF-A0A3D1TL24-F1
#
_cell.length_a   1.000
_cell.length_b   1.000
_cell.length_c   1.000
_cell.angle_alpha   90.00
_cell.angle_beta   90.00
_cell.angle_gamma   90.00
#
_symmetry.space_group_name_H-M   'P 1'
#
loop_
_entity.id
_entity.type
_entity.pdbx_description
1 polymer ?
#
loop_
_entity_poly.entity_id
_entity_poly.type
_entity_poly.pdbx_seq_one_letter_code
_entity_poly.pdbx_strand_id
1 'polypeptide(L)' 'MNIGLERPIGLEAGHTYHIRLVVDDTIGTLYVDGVALNVRMYERPGESLGVFATDGTVEVRNASIARGLKRK' A
#
# COMPACT_ATOMS: atom_id res chain seq x y z
N MET A 1 3.09 -11.28 -21.65
CA MET A 1 3.28 -9.88 -21.24
C MET A 1 2.64 -9.72 -19.88
N ASN A 2 3.41 -9.30 -18.87
CA ASN A 2 2.92 -9.14 -17.52
C ASN A 2 2.31 -7.74 -17.36
N ILE A 3 1.04 -7.60 -17.74
CA ILE A 3 0.34 -6.31 -17.72
C ILE A 3 -0.36 -6.18 -16.37
N GLY A 4 -0.02 -5.15 -15.59
CA GLY A 4 -0.74 -4.79 -14.37
C GLY A 4 -0.23 -5.40 -13.07
N LEU A 5 0.89 -6.15 -13.05
CA LEU A 5 1.52 -6.55 -11.79
C LEU A 5 2.31 -5.44 -11.10
N GLU A 6 2.62 -4.36 -11.82
CA GLU A 6 3.26 -3.17 -11.25
C GLU A 6 2.57 -1.88 -11.72
N ARG A 7 2.75 -0.83 -10.92
CA ARG A 7 2.43 0.54 -11.30
C ARG A 7 3.63 1.43 -10.99
N PRO A 8 4.45 1.80 -11.99
CA PRO A 8 5.61 2.63 -11.77
C PRO A 8 5.24 3.98 -11.16
N ILE A 9 6.03 4.42 -10.19
CA ILE A 9 5.97 5.75 -9.58
C ILE A 9 7.39 6.33 -9.47
N GLY A 10 7.52 7.65 -9.53
CA GLY A 10 8.78 8.33 -9.27
C GLY A 10 9.00 8.47 -7.76
N LEU A 11 10.09 7.90 -7.25
CA LEU A 11 10.51 8.04 -5.86
C LEU A 11 11.75 8.92 -5.76
N GLU A 12 11.69 9.94 -4.90
CA GLU A 12 12.76 10.89 -4.64
C GLU A 12 13.14 10.85 -3.16
N ALA A 13 14.44 10.88 -2.88
CA ALA A 13 14.95 10.91 -1.51
C ALA A 13 14.49 12.18 -0.79
N GLY A 14 14.05 12.04 0.47
CA GLY A 14 13.55 13.16 1.28
C GLY A 14 12.13 13.61 0.95
N HIS A 15 11.48 13.04 -0.08
CA HIS A 15 10.08 13.31 -0.37
C HIS A 15 9.16 12.45 0.50
N THR A 16 8.07 13.05 0.98
CA THR A 16 7.05 12.34 1.78
C THR A 16 5.90 11.93 0.89
N TYR A 17 5.65 10.63 0.80
CA TYR A 17 4.55 10.05 0.03
C TYR A 17 3.39 9.65 0.94
N HIS A 18 2.15 9.85 0.48
CA HIS A 18 0.96 9.40 1.19
C HIS A 18 0.52 8.02 0.71
N ILE A 19 0.60 7.04 1.60
CA ILE A 19 0.29 5.63 1.30
C ILE A 19 -1.05 5.25 1.94
N ARG A 20 -1.90 4.58 1.16
CA ARG A 20 -3.15 3.97 1.66
C ARG A 20 -3.35 2.59 1.05
N LEU A 21 -3.49 1.58 1.91
CA LEU A 21 -3.91 0.25 1.51
C LEU A 21 -5.36 0.02 1.91
N VAL A 22 -6.22 -0.28 0.95
CA VAL A 22 -7.60 -0.70 1.18
C VAL A 22 -7.70 -2.18 0.81
N VAL A 23 -8.21 -3.00 1.73
CA VAL A 23 -8.39 -4.44 1.52
C VAL A 23 -9.87 -4.76 1.67
N ASP A 24 -10.44 -5.40 0.66
CA ASP A 24 -11.80 -5.95 0.65
C ASP A 24 -11.73 -7.42 0.23
N ASP A 25 -11.92 -8.31 1.21
CA ASP A 25 -11.74 -9.76 1.06
C ASP A 25 -10.37 -10.13 0.44
N THR A 26 -10.36 -10.54 -0.82
CA THR A 26 -9.16 -10.94 -1.57
C THR A 26 -8.64 -9.84 -2.49
N ILE A 27 -9.22 -8.64 -2.46
CA ILE A 27 -8.83 -7.51 -3.31
C ILE A 27 -8.13 -6.45 -2.47
N GLY A 28 -6.91 -6.11 -2.86
CA GLY A 28 -6.15 -4.98 -2.33
C GLY A 28 -6.08 -3.84 -3.33
N THR A 29 -6.22 -2.60 -2.87
CA THR A 29 -5.85 -1.41 -3.65
C THR A 29 -4.83 -0.60 -2.86
N LEU A 30 -3.62 -0.51 -3.40
CA LEU A 30 -2.55 0.34 -2.88
C LEU A 30 -2.59 1.69 -3.60
N TYR A 31 -2.72 2.76 -2.84
CA TYR A 31 -2.60 4.13 -3.31
C TYR A 31 -1.28 4.72 -2.85
N VAL A 32 -0.59 5.41 -3.76
CA VAL A 32 0.53 6.30 -3.46
C VAL A 32 0.25 7.63 -4.16
N ASP A 33 0.00 8.70 -3.40
CA ASP A 33 -0.33 10.04 -3.92
C ASP A 33 -1.39 10.05 -5.04
N GLY A 34 -2.41 9.18 -4.91
CA GLY A 34 -3.52 9.06 -5.86
C GLY A 34 -3.27 8.06 -7.00
N VAL A 35 -2.04 7.59 -7.22
CA VAL A 35 -1.76 6.48 -8.14
C VAL A 35 -2.21 5.18 -7.51
N ALA A 36 -3.04 4.41 -8.23
CA ALA A 36 -3.63 3.16 -7.74
C ALA A 36 -3.00 1.92 -8.39
N LEU A 37 -2.65 0.94 -7.56
CA LEU A 37 -2.30 -0.43 -7.94
C LEU A 37 -3.33 -1.39 -7.32
N ASN A 38 -4.07 -2.10 -8.18
CA ASN A 38 -5.04 -3.11 -7.76
C ASN A 38 -4.37 -4.49 -7.78
N VAL A 39 -4.53 -5.26 -6.71
CA VAL A 39 -3.97 -6.60 -6.55
C VAL A 39 -5.02 -7.57 -6.05
N ARG A 40 -4.90 -8.84 -6.43
CA ARG A 40 -5.65 -9.94 -5.82
C ARG A 40 -4.73 -10.72 -4.88
N MET A 41 -5.06 -10.72 -3.59
CA MET A 41 -4.33 -11.38 -2.51
C MET A 41 -5.02 -12.73 -2.22
N TYR A 42 -4.45 -13.83 -2.70
CA TYR A 42 -5.06 -15.17 -2.55
C TYR A 42 -4.83 -15.78 -1.16
N GLU A 43 -3.78 -15.35 -0.47
CA GLU A 43 -3.54 -15.69 0.93
C GLU A 43 -4.22 -14.65 1.82
N ARG A 44 -4.79 -15.11 2.96
CA ARG A 44 -5.61 -14.28 3.85
C ARG A 44 -4.84 -13.02 4.29
N PRO A 45 -5.27 -11.82 3.84
CA PRO A 45 -4.67 -10.58 4.33
C PRO A 45 -4.94 -10.43 5.84
N GLY A 46 -3.95 -10.00 6.61
CA GLY A 46 -4.19 -9.52 7.98
C GLY A 46 -3.53 -10.26 9.13
N GLU A 47 -2.53 -11.14 8.91
CA GLU A 47 -1.67 -11.63 9.99
C GLU A 47 -0.63 -10.59 10.42
N SER A 48 -0.10 -9.81 9.47
CA SER A 48 0.82 -8.70 9.72
C SER A 48 0.84 -7.72 8.53
N LEU A 49 1.30 -6.49 8.76
CA LEU A 49 1.59 -5.51 7.71
C LEU A 49 3.00 -4.97 7.95
N GLY A 50 3.83 -4.99 6.91
CA GLY A 50 5.19 -4.49 6.96
C GLY A 50 5.47 -3.50 5.83
N VAL A 51 6.31 -2.51 6.13
CA VAL A 51 6.92 -1.60 5.16
C VAL A 51 8.43 -1.74 5.29
N PHE A 52 9.11 -1.98 4.18
CA PHE A 52 10.56 -2.16 4.16
C PHE A 52 11.17 -1.40 2.98
N ALA A 53 12.45 -1.06 3.12
CA ALA A 53 13.28 -0.52 2.05
C ALA A 53 14.47 -1.46 1.83
N THR A 54 14.86 -1.63 0.58
CA THR A 54 16.11 -2.28 0.19
C THR A 54 17.11 -1.19 -0.20
N ASP A 55 18.37 -1.34 0.19
CA ASP A 55 19.45 -0.39 -0.14
C ASP A 55 19.18 1.07 0.26
N GLY A 56 18.47 1.26 1.37
CA GLY A 56 18.10 2.59 1.85
C GLY A 56 17.42 2.57 3.21
N THR A 57 16.77 3.67 3.56
CA THR A 57 16.01 3.81 4.79
C THR A 57 14.64 4.38 4.46
N VAL A 58 13.62 3.87 5.15
CA VAL A 58 12.27 4.42 5.11
C VAL A 58 11.88 4.86 6.52
N GLU A 59 11.31 6.05 6.62
CA GLU A 59 10.68 6.52 7.84
C GLU A 59 9.16 6.49 7.67
N VAL A 60 8.47 5.73 8.51
CA VAL A 60 7.01 5.64 8.49
C VAL A 60 6.44 6.49 9.62
N ARG A 61 5.63 7.49 9.27
CA ARG A 61 4.95 8.38 10.20
C ARG A 61 3.44 8.24 10.07
N ASN A 62 2.70 8.52 11.16
CA ASN A 62 1.24 8.56 11.18
C ASN A 62 0.56 7.26 10.67
N ALA A 63 1.17 6.09 10.92
CA ALA A 63 0.59 4.81 10.53
C ALA A 63 -0.65 4.50 11.37
N SER A 64 -1.75 4.16 10.71
CA SER A 64 -2.98 3.71 11.36
C SER A 64 -3.60 2.56 10.59
N ILE A 65 -4.24 1.65 11.32
CA ILE A 65 -4.98 0.52 10.76
C ILE A 65 -6.40 0.61 11.31
N ALA A 66 -7.38 0.53 10.42
CA ALA A 66 -8.79 0.47 10.78
C ALA A 66 -9.43 -0.76 10.14
N ARG A 67 -10.35 -1.39 10.87
CA ARG A 67 -11.21 -2.44 10.34
C ARG A 67 -12.62 -1.89 10.21
N GLY A 68 -13.18 -1.96 9.00
CA GLY A 68 -14.48 -1.38 8.66
C GLY A 68 -14.44 0.14 8.41
N LEU A 69 -15.45 0.65 7.71
CA LEU A 69 -15.69 2.10 7.62
C LEU A 69 -16.32 2.58 8.92
N LYS A 70 -15.80 3.67 9.52
CA LYS A 70 -16.49 4.35 10.62
C LYS A 70 -17.89 4.71 10.16
N ARG A 71 -18.92 4.10 10.76
CA ARG A 71 -20.31 4.56 10.60
C ARG A 71 -20.37 6.03 11.06
N LYS A 72 -20.98 6.88 10.22
CA LYS A 72 -21.45 8.19 10.66
C LYS A 72 -22.62 8.02 11.62
#